data_AF-A0A2S5X3C6-F1
#
_entry.id   AF-A0A2S5X3C6-F1
#
_cell.length_a   1.000
_cell.length_b   1.000
_cell.length_c   1.000
_cell.angle_alpha   90.00
_cell.angle_beta   90.00
_cell.angle_gamma   90.00
#
_symmetry.space_group_name_H-M   'P 1'
#
loop_
_entity.id
_entity.type
_entity.pdbx_description
1 polymer ?
#
loop_
_entity_poly.entity_id
_entity_poly.type
_entity_poly.pdbx_seq_one_letter_code
_entity_poly.pdbx_strand_id
1 'polypeptide(L)'
;MRSAIGTLVERTSGFVMLLHLPGDHTSRTVADAMIAAMKTSPEQLRGSVTWDRGREMARHQEITLATGMPIYFCDPHSPWQRGSNENTNRLLEWTPKVGLGYEPYCLVRAC
;
A
#
# COMPACT_ATOMS: atom_id res chain seq x y z
N MET A 1 1.80 -20.28 4.26
CA MET A 1 1.13 -18.98 4.07
C MET A 1 1.97 -17.94 4.79
N ARG A 2 2.48 -16.93 4.08
CA ARG A 2 3.33 -15.88 4.64
C ARG A 2 2.51 -14.61 4.72
N SER A 3 2.41 -14.02 5.90
CA SER A 3 1.77 -12.71 6.09
C SER A 3 2.51 -11.64 5.30
N ALA A 4 1.76 -10.65 4.81
CA ALA A 4 2.28 -9.55 4.00
C ALA A 4 1.92 -8.20 4.65
N ILE A 5 2.69 -7.16 4.33
CA ILE A 5 2.33 -5.78 4.65
C ILE A 5 2.25 -4.99 3.37
N GLY A 6 1.15 -4.28 3.16
CA GLY A 6 1.10 -3.21 2.18
C GLY A 6 1.65 -1.92 2.76
N THR A 7 2.43 -1.17 1.99
CA THR A 7 2.92 0.15 2.39
C THR A 7 2.27 1.21 1.52
N LEU A 8 1.63 2.17 2.18
CA LEU A 8 1.09 3.39 1.58
C LEU A 8 1.93 4.57 2.07
N VAL A 9 2.41 5.41 1.15
CA VAL A 9 3.20 6.60 1.48
C VAL A 9 2.58 7.81 0.80
N GLU A 10 2.22 8.81 1.58
CA GLU A 10 1.82 10.11 1.05
C GLU A 10 3.07 10.91 0.67
N ARG A 11 3.15 11.35 -0.58
CA ARG A 11 4.40 11.84 -1.20
C ARG A 11 4.85 13.20 -0.68
N THR A 12 3.93 14.07 -0.25
CA THR A 12 4.25 15.44 0.17
C THR A 12 4.66 15.52 1.63
N SER A 13 3.92 14.87 2.53
CA SER A 13 4.17 14.86 3.98
C SER A 13 5.04 13.69 4.44
N GLY A 14 5.18 12.65 3.62
CA GLY A 14 5.84 11.41 4.01
C GLY A 14 5.02 10.55 4.98
N PHE A 15 3.72 10.82 5.13
CA PHE A 15 2.84 10.03 6.00
C PHE A 15 2.74 8.58 5.53
N VAL A 16 3.00 7.62 6.43
CA VAL A 16 3.03 6.19 6.11
C VAL A 16 1.87 5.47 6.77
N MET A 17 1.14 4.66 6.00
CA MET A 17 0.19 3.67 6.53
C MET A 17 0.62 2.26 6.16
N LEU A 18 0.56 1.36 7.13
CA LEU A 18 0.85 -0.06 6.96
C LEU A 18 -0.46 -0.85 6.89
N LEU A 19 -0.69 -1.52 5.77
CA LEU A 19 -1.81 -2.42 5.55
C LEU A 19 -1.41 -3.81 6.03
N HIS A 20 -1.97 -4.26 7.15
CA HIS A 20 -1.72 -5.62 7.61
C HIS A 20 -2.57 -6.61 6.78
N LEU A 21 -1.91 -7.54 6.09
CA LEU A 21 -2.54 -8.56 5.26
C LEU A 21 -2.28 -9.95 5.88
N PRO A 22 -3.15 -10.41 6.80
CA PRO A 22 -2.99 -11.71 7.44
C PRO A 22 -3.28 -12.84 6.45
N GLY A 23 -2.35 -13.78 6.30
CA GLY A 23 -2.55 -15.04 5.60
C GLY A 23 -2.31 -15.00 4.08
N ASP A 24 -2.88 -14.03 3.36
CA ASP A 24 -2.70 -13.88 1.90
C ASP A 24 -2.61 -12.42 1.43
N HIS A 25 -2.30 -12.25 0.16
CA HIS A 25 -2.16 -10.97 -0.55
C HIS A 25 -2.98 -11.00 -1.85
N THR A 26 -4.15 -11.67 -1.80
CA THR A 26 -5.07 -11.70 -2.93
C THR A 26 -5.63 -10.31 -3.20
N SER A 27 -6.15 -10.09 -4.41
CA SER A 27 -6.73 -8.79 -4.75
C SER A 27 -7.92 -8.39 -3.89
N ARG A 28 -8.63 -9.36 -3.32
CA ARG A 28 -9.72 -9.11 -2.38
C ARG A 28 -9.19 -8.64 -1.03
N THR A 29 -8.23 -9.34 -0.45
CA THR A 29 -7.64 -8.99 0.84
C THR A 29 -6.98 -7.61 0.80
N VAL A 30 -6.28 -7.31 -0.30
CA VAL A 30 -5.66 -5.98 -0.51
C VAL A 30 -6.71 -4.90 -0.65
N ALA A 31 -7.79 -5.12 -1.41
CA ALA A 31 -8.88 -4.15 -1.54
C ALA A 31 -9.56 -3.87 -0.19
N ASP A 32 -9.92 -4.91 0.56
CA ASP A 32 -10.60 -4.78 1.86
C ASP A 32 -9.71 -4.01 2.86
N ALA A 33 -8.41 -4.35 2.93
CA ALA A 33 -7.46 -3.66 3.79
C ALA A 33 -7.28 -2.19 3.39
N MET A 34 -7.20 -1.90 2.09
CA MET A 34 -7.05 -0.54 1.59
C MET A 34 -8.29 0.31 1.87
N ILE A 35 -9.49 -0.22 1.66
CA ILE A 35 -10.75 0.47 1.99
C ILE A 35 -10.82 0.76 3.49
N ALA A 36 -10.45 -0.21 4.34
CA ALA A 36 -10.43 -0.02 5.79
C ALA A 36 -9.44 1.09 6.20
N ALA A 37 -8.21 1.06 5.66
CA ALA A 37 -7.20 2.07 5.96
C ALA A 37 -7.62 3.47 5.51
N MET A 38 -8.19 3.59 4.31
CA MET A 38 -8.65 4.89 3.80
C MET A 38 -9.83 5.46 4.60
N LYS A 39 -10.71 4.61 5.14
CA LYS A 39 -11.77 5.08 6.05
C LYS A 39 -11.21 5.69 7.34
N THR A 40 -10.07 5.19 7.81
CA THR A 40 -9.40 5.69 9.02
C THR A 40 -8.40 6.82 8.76
N SER A 41 -8.03 7.08 7.51
CA SER A 41 -7.08 8.15 7.17
C SER A 41 -7.74 9.52 7.28
N PRO A 42 -6.97 10.59 7.60
CA PRO A 42 -7.45 11.96 7.49
C PRO A 42 -7.93 12.25 6.08
N GLU A 43 -9.08 12.94 5.96
CA GLU A 43 -9.70 13.25 4.67
C GLU A 43 -8.76 14.05 3.75
N GLN A 44 -7.90 14.89 4.34
CA GLN A 44 -6.90 15.68 3.64
C GLN A 44 -5.87 14.82 2.87
N LEU A 45 -5.70 13.56 3.25
CA LEU A 45 -4.77 12.63 2.57
C LEU A 45 -5.47 11.79 1.49
N ARG A 46 -6.79 11.90 1.33
CA ARG A 46 -7.60 11.11 0.39
C ARG A 46 -7.66 11.75 -1.00
N GLY A 47 -6.50 12.05 -1.58
CA GLY A 47 -6.40 12.65 -2.92
C GLY A 47 -6.50 11.61 -4.04
N SER A 48 -5.42 10.85 -4.23
CA SER A 48 -5.31 9.81 -5.25
C SER A 48 -4.26 8.80 -4.81
N VAL A 49 -4.38 7.56 -5.26
CA VAL A 49 -3.34 6.55 -5.01
C VAL A 49 -2.73 6.12 -6.34
N THR A 50 -1.41 6.03 -6.39
CA THR A 50 -0.73 5.39 -7.51
C THR A 50 -0.25 4.01 -7.05
N TRP A 51 -0.25 3.00 -7.91
CA TRP A 51 0.18 1.65 -7.56
C TRP A 51 1.01 1.02 -8.66
N ASP A 52 1.82 0.02 -8.30
CA ASP A 52 2.40 -0.85 -9.33
C ASP A 52 1.32 -1.72 -10.01
N ARG A 53 1.67 -2.34 -11.14
CA ARG A 53 0.74 -3.18 -11.92
C ARG A 53 0.62 -4.61 -11.34
N GLY A 54 0.71 -4.75 -10.03
CA GLY A 54 0.56 -6.02 -9.34
C GLY A 54 -0.81 -6.67 -9.53
N ARG A 55 -0.86 -8.01 -9.47
CA ARG A 55 -2.13 -8.78 -9.62
C ARG A 55 -3.08 -8.54 -8.45
N GLU A 56 -2.54 -8.15 -7.30
CA GLU A 56 -3.27 -7.69 -6.14
C GLU A 56 -4.18 -6.48 -6.41
N MET A 57 -3.90 -5.68 -7.46
CA MET A 57 -4.74 -4.51 -7.80
C MET A 57 -5.80 -4.83 -8.85
N ALA A 58 -6.07 -6.10 -9.12
CA ALA A 58 -7.15 -6.50 -10.03
C ALA A 58 -8.53 -5.94 -9.62
N ARG A 59 -8.74 -5.61 -8.34
CA ARG A 59 -9.98 -5.04 -7.79
C ARG A 59 -9.92 -3.53 -7.50
N HIS A 60 -8.97 -2.79 -8.08
CA HIS A 60 -8.83 -1.34 -7.85
C HIS A 60 -10.12 -0.54 -8.07
N GLN A 61 -10.97 -0.95 -9.02
CA GLN A 61 -12.27 -0.30 -9.26
C GLN A 61 -13.19 -0.34 -8.03
N GLU A 62 -13.18 -1.44 -7.26
CA GLU A 62 -13.97 -1.56 -6.03
C GLU A 62 -13.48 -0.58 -4.95
N ILE A 63 -12.17 -0.36 -4.88
CA ILE A 63 -11.55 0.58 -3.96
C ILE A 63 -11.96 2.00 -4.33
N THR A 64 -11.87 2.38 -5.60
CA THR A 64 -12.32 3.69 -6.09
C THR A 64 -13.81 3.91 -5.81
N LEU A 65 -14.67 2.92 -6.05
CA LEU A 65 -16.10 3.02 -5.75
C LEU A 65 -16.37 3.21 -4.24
N ALA A 66 -15.65 2.49 -3.39
CA ALA A 66 -15.87 2.54 -1.93
C ALA A 66 -15.29 3.79 -1.26
N THR A 67 -14.26 4.40 -1.84
CA THR A 67 -13.50 5.50 -1.23
C THR A 67 -13.68 6.84 -1.95
N GLY A 68 -14.17 6.82 -3.19
CA GLY A 68 -14.19 7.99 -4.08
C GLY A 68 -12.80 8.36 -4.63
N MET A 69 -11.75 7.62 -4.29
CA MET A 69 -10.38 7.98 -4.65
C MET A 69 -9.98 7.40 -6.01
N PRO A 70 -9.47 8.22 -6.95
CA PRO A 70 -8.92 7.72 -8.19
C PRO A 70 -7.64 6.91 -7.93
N ILE A 71 -7.54 5.77 -8.61
CA ILE A 71 -6.35 4.91 -8.59
C ILE A 71 -5.67 4.97 -9.96
N TYR A 72 -4.36 5.22 -9.93
CA TYR A 72 -3.49 5.25 -11.10
C TYR A 72 -2.45 4.15 -11.02
N PHE A 73 -1.88 3.76 -12.16
CA PHE A 73 -0.83 2.75 -12.22
C PHE A 73 0.47 3.36 -12.71
N CYS A 74 1.59 2.96 -12.10
CA CYS A 74 2.91 3.37 -12.58
C CYS A 74 3.14 2.82 -14.01
N ASP A 75 3.93 3.55 -14.79
CA ASP A 75 4.28 3.19 -16.15
C ASP A 75 5.28 2.02 -16.16
N PRO A 76 5.20 1.11 -17.16
CA PRO A 76 6.19 0.06 -17.32
C PRO A 76 7.57 0.66 -17.52
N HIS A 77 8.58 0.08 -16.87
CA HIS A 77 9.98 0.55 -16.95
C HIS A 77 10.24 1.96 -16.40
N SER A 78 9.36 2.49 -15.54
CA SER A 78 9.52 3.79 -14.88
C SER A 78 9.81 3.66 -13.37
N PRO A 79 10.98 3.12 -12.96
CA PRO A 79 11.28 2.89 -11.55
C PRO A 79 11.31 4.19 -10.72
N TRP A 80 11.58 5.35 -11.34
CA TRP A 80 11.60 6.65 -10.66
C TRP A 80 10.24 7.07 -10.09
N GLN A 81 9.12 6.55 -10.64
CA GLN A 81 7.79 6.81 -10.08
C GLN A 81 7.58 6.16 -8.70
N ARG A 82 8.43 5.17 -8.34
CA ARG A 82 8.34 4.39 -7.09
C ARG A 82 9.34 4.86 -6.01
N GLY A 83 10.08 5.93 -6.26
CA GLY A 83 11.23 6.34 -5.43
C GLY A 83 10.89 6.53 -3.94
N SER A 84 9.80 7.23 -3.63
CA SER A 84 9.39 7.48 -2.23
C SER A 84 9.05 6.19 -1.50
N ASN A 85 8.31 5.29 -2.14
CA ASN A 85 7.95 4.02 -1.53
C ASN A 85 9.14 3.07 -1.40
N GLU A 86 10.05 3.01 -2.37
CA GLU A 86 11.27 2.21 -2.25
C GLU A 86 12.16 2.67 -1.09
N ASN A 87 12.28 3.98 -0.88
CA ASN A 87 13.00 4.52 0.26
C ASN A 87 12.33 4.14 1.59
N THR A 88 11.01 4.32 1.70
CA THR A 88 10.26 3.94 2.92
C THR A 88 10.34 2.46 3.22
N ASN A 89 10.25 1.59 2.20
CA ASN A 89 10.37 0.15 2.38
C ASN A 89 11.75 -0.24 2.93
N ARG A 90 12.83 0.39 2.46
CA ARG A 90 14.16 0.18 3.05
C ARG A 90 14.22 0.65 4.50
N LEU A 91 13.61 1.79 4.84
CA LEU A 91 13.55 2.23 6.24
C LEU A 91 12.81 1.21 7.13
N LEU A 92 11.70 0.65 6.64
CA LEU A 92 10.91 -0.36 7.34
C LEU A 92 11.69 -1.67 7.55
N GLU A 93 12.46 -2.12 6.56
CA GLU A 93 13.35 -3.30 6.68
C GLU A 93 14.43 -3.12 7.76
N TRP A 94 14.91 -1.90 7.94
CA TRP A 94 15.96 -1.56 8.91
C TRP A 94 15.40 -1.15 10.28
N THR A 95 14.08 -1.01 10.44
CA THR A 95 13.50 -0.65 11.73
C THR A 95 13.50 -1.87 12.65
N PRO A 96 14.05 -1.80 13.89
CA PRO A 96 13.93 -2.88 14.85
C PRO A 96 12.43 -3.17 15.05
N LYS A 97 12.02 -4.43 14.79
CA LYS A 97 10.62 -4.87 14.80
C LYS A 97 9.86 -4.16 15.94
N VAL A 98 9.02 -3.20 15.59
CA VAL A 98 8.15 -2.52 16.55
C VAL A 98 7.15 -3.58 17.01
N GLY A 99 7.47 -4.36 18.05
CA GLY A 99 6.60 -5.20 18.90
C GLY A 99 5.50 -6.07 18.26
N LEU A 100 5.41 -6.15 16.94
CA LEU A 100 4.33 -6.77 16.21
C LEU A 100 4.93 -8.00 15.55
N GLY A 101 4.70 -9.17 16.15
CA GLY A 101 5.34 -10.45 15.81
C GLY A 101 5.07 -10.95 14.39
N TYR A 102 5.68 -10.31 13.41
CA TYR A 102 5.49 -10.62 12.01
C TYR A 102 6.80 -11.11 11.36
N GLU A 103 6.66 -12.21 10.62
CA GLU A 103 7.62 -12.89 9.75
C GLU A 103 7.92 -12.06 8.49
N PRO A 104 9.00 -12.34 7.72
CA PRO A 104 9.49 -11.45 6.65
C PRO A 104 8.40 -11.14 5.64
N TYR A 105 7.94 -9.90 5.64
CA TYR A 105 6.79 -9.45 4.90
C TYR A 105 7.02 -9.47 3.38
N CYS A 106 6.04 -9.96 2.64
CA CYS A 106 5.87 -9.54 1.25
C CYS A 106 5.34 -8.10 1.27
N LEU A 107 6.08 -7.15 0.71
CA LEU A 107 5.71 -5.74 0.66
C LEU A 107 4.82 -5.48 -0.57
N VAL A 108 3.55 -5.12 -0.36
CA VAL A 108 2.61 -4.70 -1.41
C VAL A 108 2.67 -3.16 -1.56
N ARG A 109 2.82 -2.61 -2.76
CA ARG A 109 3.44 -1.28 -2.95
C ARG A 109 2.58 -0.24 -3.68
N ALA A 110 2.26 0.86 -3.02
CA ALA A 110 1.82 2.08 -3.71
C ALA A 110 3.01 2.86 -4.32
N CYS A 111 2.84 3.45 -5.51
CA CYS A 111 3.60 4.63 -5.97
C CYS A 111 3.05 5.86 -5.19
#